data_AF-A0A968DI20-F1
#
_entry.id   AF-A0A968DI20-F1
#
_cell.length_a   1.000
_cell.length_b   1.000
_cell.length_c   1.000
_cell.angle_alpha   90.00
_cell.angle_beta   90.00
_cell.angle_gamma   90.00
#
_symmetry.space_group_name_H-M   'P 1'
#
loop_
_entity.id
_entity.type
_entity.pdbx_description
1 polymer ?
#
loop_
_entity_poly.entity_id
_entity_poly.type
_entity_poly.pdbx_seq_one_letter_code
_entity_poly.pdbx_strand_id
1 'polypeptide(L)' 'MTGKATYGIDIKIPGMVYAAVARCPFFEGSIGSVDAAKALEIKGVESVQVIDNWVAVVADNTWSAIKGRDALQIVWEGT' A
#
# COMPACT_ATOMS: atom_id res chain seq x y z
N MET A 1 8.56 -10.12 -31.81
CA MET A 1 8.39 -10.74 -30.47
C MET A 1 6.94 -10.55 -30.04
N THR A 2 6.25 -11.58 -29.54
CA THR A 2 4.77 -11.60 -29.41
C THR A 2 4.22 -11.32 -28.01
N GLY A 3 5.03 -10.93 -27.03
CA GLY A 3 4.55 -10.43 -25.73
C GLY A 3 3.74 -11.42 -24.87
N LYS A 4 3.76 -12.72 -25.21
CA LYS A 4 2.94 -13.78 -24.55
C LYS A 4 3.56 -14.40 -23.30
N ALA A 5 4.67 -13.88 -22.80
CA ALA A 5 5.27 -14.40 -21.57
C ALA A 5 4.34 -14.05 -20.40
N THR A 6 3.93 -15.06 -19.64
CA THR A 6 3.08 -14.89 -18.45
C THR A 6 3.98 -14.67 -17.25
N TYR A 7 3.88 -13.49 -16.65
CA TYR A 7 4.59 -13.16 -15.42
C TYR A 7 3.62 -13.23 -14.23
N GLY A 8 4.15 -13.31 -13.01
CA GLY A 8 3.32 -13.38 -11.80
C GLY A 8 2.30 -12.24 -11.67
N ILE A 9 2.59 -11.08 -12.28
CA ILE A 9 1.69 -9.91 -12.30
C ILE A 9 0.51 -10.05 -13.29
N ASP A 10 0.60 -10.99 -14.24
CA ASP A 10 -0.46 -11.25 -15.23
C ASP A 10 -1.53 -12.22 -14.71
N ILE A 11 -1.27 -12.86 -13.56
CA ILE A 11 -2.19 -13.79 -12.91
C ILE A 11 -3.30 -12.97 -12.25
N LYS A 12 -4.55 -13.20 -12.68
CA LYS A 12 -5.75 -12.60 -12.08
C LYS A 12 -6.59 -13.70 -11.46
N ILE A 13 -6.77 -13.62 -10.14
CA ILE A 13 -7.55 -14.59 -9.37
C ILE A 13 -8.89 -13.93 -8.98
N PRO A 14 -10.03 -14.65 -9.02
CA PRO A 14 -11.29 -14.11 -8.51
C PRO A 14 -11.15 -13.70 -7.03
N GLY A 15 -11.46 -12.44 -6.71
CA GLY A 15 -11.28 -11.87 -5.36
C GLY A 15 -9.86 -11.39 -5.04
N MET A 16 -8.97 -11.25 -6.04
CA MET A 16 -7.64 -10.72 -5.84
C MET A 16 -7.68 -9.23 -5.44
N VAL A 17 -6.98 -8.92 -4.35
CA VAL A 17 -6.76 -7.55 -3.87
C VAL A 17 -5.36 -7.08 -4.26
N TYR A 18 -5.19 -5.77 -4.30
CA TYR A 18 -3.94 -5.09 -4.63
C TYR A 18 -3.43 -4.37 -3.38
N ALA A 19 -2.17 -4.60 -3.04
CA ALA A 19 -1.53 -3.94 -1.91
C ALA A 19 -0.49 -2.92 -2.38
N ALA A 20 -0.53 -1.72 -1.81
CA ALA A 20 0.49 -0.69 -1.97
C ALA A 20 1.14 -0.43 -0.61
N VAL A 21 2.47 -0.46 -0.56
CA VAL A 21 3.23 -0.29 0.68
C VAL A 21 3.87 1.09 0.72
N ALA A 22 3.67 1.82 1.82
CA ALA A 22 4.44 2.98 2.20
C ALA A 22 5.63 2.53 3.06
N ARG A 23 6.84 2.89 2.62
CA ARG A 23 8.09 2.63 3.34
C ARG A 23 8.66 3.96 3.81
N CYS A 24 9.36 3.94 4.95
CA CYS A 24 10.11 5.09 5.42
C CYS A 24 11.08 5.59 4.33
N PRO A 25 11.11 6.90 4.04
CA PRO A 25 12.06 7.47 3.08
C PRO A 25 13.48 7.63 3.63
N PHE A 26 13.69 7.48 4.95
CA PHE A 26 14.98 7.66 5.61
C PHE A 26 15.58 6.32 6.07
N PHE A 27 16.91 6.25 6.10
CA PHE A 27 17.64 5.10 6.64
C PHE A 27 17.48 5.08 8.17
N GLU A 28 17.15 3.92 8.75
CA GLU A 28 16.87 3.75 10.20
C GLU A 28 15.69 4.56 10.78
N GLY A 29 14.86 5.17 9.94
CA GLY A 29 13.63 5.82 10.40
C GLY A 29 12.60 4.80 10.91
N SER A 30 12.01 5.07 12.08
CA SER A 30 10.95 4.25 12.67
C SER A 30 9.57 4.87 12.40
N ILE A 31 8.53 4.05 12.50
CA ILE A 31 7.16 4.56 12.52
C ILE A 31 6.92 5.22 13.88
N GLY A 32 6.69 6.53 13.89
CA GLY A 32 6.24 7.25 15.07
C GLY A 32 4.71 7.13 15.21
N SER A 33 3.99 7.62 14.21
CA SER A 33 2.52 7.56 14.18
C SER A 33 1.99 7.34 12.77
N VAL A 34 0.92 6.55 12.66
CA VAL A 34 0.21 6.28 11.40
C VAL A 34 -1.25 6.64 11.59
N ASP A 35 -1.73 7.60 10.81
CA ASP A 35 -3.16 7.85 10.65
C ASP A 35 -3.64 7.26 9.32
N ALA A 36 -4.46 6.22 9.46
CA ALA A 36 -5.07 5.47 8.36
C ALA A 36 -6.48 5.97 7.99
N ALA A 37 -7.06 6.94 8.72
CA ALA A 37 -8.45 7.35 8.55
C ALA A 37 -8.74 7.81 7.11
N LYS A 38 -7.89 8.70 6.57
CA LYS A 38 -8.03 9.22 5.20
C LYS A 38 -7.82 8.16 4.12
N ALA A 39 -7.00 7.15 4.40
CA ALA A 39 -6.80 6.04 3.48
C ALA A 39 -8.04 5.13 3.45
N LEU A 40 -8.67 4.87 4.60
CA LEU A 40 -9.91 4.08 4.70
C LEU A 40 -11.14 4.79 4.11
N GLU A 41 -11.13 6.12 4.03
CA GLU A 41 -12.19 6.89 3.35
C GLU A 41 -12.15 6.74 1.82
N ILE A 42 -11.04 6.26 1.24
CA ILE A 42 -10.93 6.08 -0.21
C ILE A 42 -11.73 4.86 -0.64
N LYS A 43 -12.72 5.09 -1.50
CA LYS A 43 -13.53 4.03 -2.10
C LYS A 43 -12.63 2.99 -2.79
N GLY A 44 -12.74 1.75 -2.33
CA GLY A 44 -11.96 0.61 -2.81
C GLY A 44 -10.82 0.19 -1.87
N VAL A 45 -10.45 0.99 -0.87
CA VAL A 45 -9.54 0.54 0.19
C VAL A 45 -10.31 -0.38 1.15
N GLU A 46 -9.79 -1.59 1.34
CA GLU A 46 -10.38 -2.60 2.22
C GLU A 46 -9.72 -2.60 3.59
N SER A 47 -8.39 -2.46 3.64
CA SER A 47 -7.66 -2.45 4.92
C SER A 47 -6.34 -1.70 4.83
N VAL A 48 -5.90 -1.21 5.99
CA VAL A 48 -4.55 -0.66 6.19
C VAL A 48 -3.91 -1.45 7.33
N GLN A 49 -2.73 -1.99 7.08
CA GLN A 49 -1.98 -2.83 8.01
C GLN A 49 -0.61 -2.20 8.26
N VAL A 50 -0.24 -2.01 9.52
CA VAL A 50 1.12 -1.60 9.89
C VAL A 50 1.93 -2.87 10.13
N ILE A 51 3.03 -3.02 9.41
CA ILE A 51 3.93 -4.17 9.47
C ILE A 51 5.31 -3.61 9.82
N ASP A 52 5.71 -3.74 11.07
CA ASP A 52 6.96 -3.19 11.62
C ASP A 52 7.13 -1.70 11.29
N ASN A 53 8.05 -1.37 10.38
CA ASN A 53 8.37 -0.01 9.89
C ASN A 53 7.73 0.33 8.54
N TRP A 54 6.67 -0.37 8.16
CA TRP A 54 6.03 -0.28 6.86
C TRP A 54 4.53 -0.22 7.04
N VAL A 55 3.83 0.48 6.14
CA VAL A 55 2.37 0.53 6.15
C VAL A 55 1.86 -0.01 4.82
N ALA A 56 1.13 -1.12 4.85
CA ALA A 56 0.51 -1.72 3.68
C ALA A 56 -0.95 -1.29 3.58
N VAL A 57 -1.35 -0.76 2.43
CA VAL A 57 -2.74 -0.44 2.09
C VAL A 57 -3.23 -1.46 1.09
N VAL A 58 -4.30 -2.17 1.44
CA VAL A 58 -4.95 -3.19 0.61
C VAL A 58 -6.23 -2.61 0.03
N ALA A 59 -6.42 -2.77 -1.27
CA ALA A 59 -7.58 -2.28 -2.01
C ALA A 59 -8.02 -3.25 -3.11
N ASP A 60 -9.24 -3.07 -3.60
CA ASP A 60 -9.82 -3.83 -4.72
C ASP A 60 -9.12 -3.58 -6.07
N ASN A 61 -8.36 -2.49 -6.17
CA ASN A 61 -7.68 -2.08 -7.39
C ASN A 61 -6.35 -1.34 -7.11
N THR A 62 -5.43 -1.42 -8.06
CA THR A 62 -4.09 -0.80 -7.93
C THR A 62 -4.15 0.71 -7.68
N TRP A 63 -5.11 1.40 -8.29
CA TRP A 63 -5.21 2.86 -8.19
C TRP A 63 -5.71 3.32 -6.82
N SER A 64 -6.70 2.64 -6.25
CA SER A 64 -7.20 2.85 -4.89
C SER A 64 -6.13 2.46 -3.87
N ALA A 65 -5.34 1.41 -4.11
CA ALA A 65 -4.21 1.08 -3.24
C ALA A 65 -3.17 2.21 -3.22
N ILE A 66 -2.78 2.72 -4.38
CA ILE A 66 -1.81 3.83 -4.50
C ILE A 66 -2.38 5.11 -3.87
N LYS A 67 -3.62 5.48 -4.21
CA LYS A 67 -4.28 6.65 -3.60
C LYS A 67 -4.41 6.53 -2.09
N GLY A 68 -4.78 5.34 -1.61
CA GLY A 68 -4.86 5.02 -0.19
C GLY A 68 -3.53 5.22 0.49
N ARG A 69 -2.45 4.68 -0.09
CA ARG A 69 -1.07 4.88 0.37
C ARG A 69 -0.69 6.38 0.40
N ASP A 70 -1.02 7.12 -0.64
CA ASP A 70 -0.68 8.55 -0.74
C ASP A 70 -1.50 9.43 0.21
N ALA A 71 -2.69 8.98 0.61
CA ALA A 71 -3.54 9.64 1.60
C ALA A 71 -3.15 9.31 3.05
N LEU A 72 -2.32 8.29 3.28
CA LEU A 72 -1.81 7.98 4.61
C LEU A 72 -1.03 9.15 5.18
N GLN A 73 -1.34 9.51 6.41
CA GLN A 73 -0.54 10.48 7.16
C GLN A 73 0.38 9.70 8.10
N ILE A 74 1.63 9.55 7.70
CA ILE A 74 2.65 8.84 8.47
C ILE A 74 3.65 9.85 8.98
N VAL A 75 3.80 9.89 10.30
CA VAL A 75 4.88 10.60 10.98
C VAL A 75 6.01 9.61 11.16
N TRP A 76 7.08 9.81 10.39
CA TRP A 76 8.32 9.05 10.52
C TRP A 76 9.21 9.73 11.54
N GLU A 77 9.73 8.98 12.50
CA GLU A 77 10.73 9.47 13.43
C GLU A 77 12.11 9.03 12.93
N GLY A 78 12.94 10.01 12.58
CA GLY A 78 14.37 9.82 12.32
C GLY A 78 15.15 10.40 13.50
N THR A 79 16.18 9.68 13.95
CA THR A 79 17.15 10.21 14.91
C THR A 79 18.09 11.20 14.23
#